data_AF-A0A2M7DDW3-F1
#
_entry.id   AF-A0A2M7DDW3-F1
#
_cell.length_a   1.000
_cell.length_b   1.000
_cell.length_c   1.000
_cell.angle_alpha   90.00
_cell.angle_beta   90.00
_cell.angle_gamma   90.00
#
_symmetry.space_group_name_H-M   'P 1'
#
loop_
_entity.id
_entity.type
_entity.pdbx_description
1 polymer ?
#
loop_
_entity_poly.entity_id
_entity_poly.type
_entity_poly.pdbx_seq_one_letter_code
_entity_poly.pdbx_strand_id
1 'polypeptide(L)'
;MIEVCPKRNLFISFLDWHFHEAFLNIVGAWRNFLSFNLRYFSVGELSRTLFSHWHKMGEGYGRGFDLPRFFSVFIGNTFSRILGAIARSVFIIIGLAVELFILLAGLAALLFWLLLPIWVLVAGLAVFGLLLV
;
A
#
# COMPACT_ATOMS: atom_id res chain seq x y z
N MET A 1 -6.07 26.89 -27.76
CA MET A 1 -6.90 27.41 -26.65
C MET A 1 -5.96 28.27 -25.82
N ILE A 2 -6.08 29.60 -25.87
CA ILE A 2 -5.19 30.50 -25.15
C ILE A 2 -5.67 30.48 -23.69
N GLU A 3 -4.87 29.92 -22.77
CA GLU A 3 -5.17 30.07 -21.35
C GLU A 3 -5.00 31.54 -20.99
N VAL A 4 -6.13 32.21 -20.78
CA VAL A 4 -6.19 33.54 -20.19
C VAL A 4 -5.82 33.35 -18.72
N CYS A 5 -4.53 33.44 -18.41
CA CYS A 5 -4.07 33.42 -17.03
C CYS A 5 -4.62 34.70 -16.36
N PRO A 6 -5.56 34.59 -15.40
CA PRO A 6 -5.99 35.77 -14.67
C PRO A 6 -4.73 36.36 -14.01
N LYS A 7 -4.58 37.68 -14.05
CA LYS A 7 -3.42 38.41 -13.53
C LYS A 7 -3.33 38.23 -12.00
N ARG A 8 -2.91 37.04 -11.56
CA ARG A 8 -2.77 36.62 -10.17
C ARG A 8 -1.33 36.89 -9.75
N ASN A 9 -1.16 37.50 -8.58
CA ASN A 9 0.17 37.76 -8.04
C ASN A 9 0.94 36.44 -7.91
N LEU A 10 2.21 36.41 -8.34
CA LEU A 10 3.06 35.22 -8.30
C LEU A 10 3.08 34.58 -6.90
N PHE A 11 3.06 35.41 -5.85
CA PHE A 11 3.00 34.96 -4.47
C PHE A 11 1.69 34.19 -4.15
N ILE A 12 0.55 34.71 -4.60
CA ILE A 12 -0.75 34.05 -4.40
C ILE A 12 -0.82 32.75 -5.21
N SER A 13 -0.30 32.75 -6.44
CA SER A 13 -0.19 31.55 -7.27
C SER A 13 0.70 30.49 -6.63
N PHE A 14 1.82 30.89 -6.02
CA PHE A 14 2.69 29.98 -5.30
C PHE A 14 1.99 29.35 -4.08
N LEU A 15 1.31 30.15 -3.25
CA LEU A 15 0.61 29.64 -2.07
C LEU A 15 -0.50 28.66 -2.46
N ASP A 16 -1.29 29.01 -3.47
CA ASP A 16 -2.36 28.17 -4.00
C ASP A 16 -1.81 26.85 -4.56
N TRP A 17 -0.73 26.90 -5.35
CA TRP A 17 -0.07 25.70 -5.82
C TRP A 17 0.47 24.83 -4.68
N HIS A 18 1.15 25.43 -3.70
CA HIS A 18 1.84 24.69 -2.66
C HIS A 18 0.88 24.00 -1.68
N PHE A 19 -0.14 24.73 -1.20
CA PHE A 19 -1.07 24.25 -0.18
C PHE A 19 -2.28 23.50 -0.74
N HIS A 20 -2.63 23.73 -2.01
CA HIS A 20 -3.82 23.12 -2.60
C HIS A 20 -3.46 22.17 -3.73
N GLU A 21 -3.02 22.65 -4.89
CA GLU A 21 -2.86 21.80 -6.09
C GLU A 21 -1.82 20.68 -5.87
N ALA A 22 -0.61 21.04 -5.44
CA ALA A 22 0.47 20.08 -5.21
C ALA A 22 0.14 19.14 -4.05
N PHE A 23 -0.44 19.66 -2.97
CA PHE A 23 -0.88 18.87 -1.83
C PHE A 23 -1.88 17.78 -2.25
N LEU A 24 -2.92 18.15 -3.00
CA LEU A 24 -3.92 17.21 -3.50
C LEU A 24 -3.30 16.18 -4.46
N ASN A 25 -2.34 16.59 -5.30
CA ASN A 25 -1.62 15.67 -6.18
C ASN A 25 -0.79 14.65 -5.40
N ILE A 26 -0.11 15.06 -4.33
CA ILE A 26 0.66 14.14 -3.47
C ILE A 26 -0.27 13.17 -2.74
N VAL A 27 -1.38 13.65 -2.17
CA VAL A 27 -2.40 12.80 -1.54
C VAL A 27 -2.98 11.80 -2.54
N GLY A 28 -3.27 12.26 -3.77
CA GLY A 28 -3.75 11.42 -4.86
C GLY A 28 -2.75 10.32 -5.24
N ALA A 29 -1.48 10.67 -5.40
CA ALA A 29 -0.41 9.72 -5.67
C ALA A 29 -0.26 8.71 -4.53
N TRP A 30 -0.27 9.18 -3.28
CA TRP A 30 -0.17 8.32 -2.10
C TRP A 30 -1.31 7.29 -2.04
N ARG A 31 -2.55 7.73 -2.27
CA ARG A 31 -3.72 6.83 -2.36
C ARG A 31 -3.57 5.78 -3.47
N ASN A 32 -3.00 6.17 -4.61
CA ASN A 32 -2.75 5.25 -5.71
C ASN A 32 -1.72 4.17 -5.32
N PHE A 33 -0.64 4.53 -4.63
CA PHE A 33 0.35 3.57 -4.15
C PHE A 33 -0.24 2.57 -3.15
N LEU A 34 -1.06 3.04 -2.20
CA LEU A 34 -1.77 2.17 -1.24
C LEU A 34 -2.71 1.19 -1.96
N SER A 35 -3.57 1.71 -2.85
CA SER A 35 -4.47 0.84 -3.62
C SER A 35 -3.71 -0.11 -4.56
N PHE A 36 -2.58 0.32 -5.11
CA PHE A 36 -1.76 -0.50 -6.00
C PHE A 36 -1.14 -1.66 -5.22
N ASN A 37 -0.57 -1.41 -4.04
CA ASN A 37 0.08 -2.44 -3.24
C ASN A 37 -0.89 -3.54 -2.80
N LEU A 38 -2.09 -3.17 -2.31
CA LEU A 38 -3.13 -4.13 -1.95
C LEU A 38 -3.57 -5.02 -3.13
N ARG A 39 -3.57 -4.47 -4.35
CA ARG A 39 -3.89 -5.21 -5.59
C ARG A 39 -2.72 -6.07 -6.07
N TYR A 40 -1.50 -5.55 -6.02
CA TYR A 40 -0.28 -6.25 -6.44
C TYR A 40 -0.07 -7.51 -5.61
N PHE A 41 -0.16 -7.41 -4.29
CA PHE A 41 -0.09 -8.58 -3.39
C PHE A 41 -1.41 -9.35 -3.29
N SER A 42 -2.47 -8.90 -3.98
CA SER A 42 -3.79 -9.54 -3.99
C SER A 42 -4.32 -9.85 -2.59
N VAL A 43 -4.02 -9.00 -1.60
CA VAL A 43 -4.26 -9.26 -0.17
C VAL A 43 -5.72 -9.60 0.12
N GLY A 44 -6.66 -8.90 -0.53
CA GLY A 44 -8.09 -9.17 -0.41
C GLY A 44 -8.52 -10.54 -0.95
N GLU A 45 -7.92 -11.02 -2.04
CA GLU A 45 -8.26 -12.31 -2.62
C GLU A 45 -7.59 -13.47 -1.89
N LEU A 46 -6.34 -13.30 -1.47
CA LEU A 46 -5.63 -14.30 -0.67
C LEU A 46 -6.29 -14.51 0.70
N SER A 47 -6.78 -13.44 1.34
CA SER A 47 -7.48 -13.55 2.61
C SER A 47 -8.82 -14.29 2.49
N ARG A 48 -9.59 -14.05 1.42
CA ARG A 48 -10.83 -14.80 1.13
C ARG A 48 -10.58 -16.28 0.84
N THR A 49 -9.43 -16.62 0.26
CA THR A 49 -9.07 -17.99 -0.14
C THR A 49 -8.12 -18.69 0.82
N LEU A 50 -7.89 -18.14 2.03
CA LEU A 50 -6.94 -18.67 3.02
C LEU A 50 -7.13 -20.18 3.30
N PHE A 51 -8.36 -20.61 3.56
CA PHE A 51 -8.69 -22.01 3.89
C PHE A 51 -9.19 -22.82 2.69
N SER A 52 -9.05 -22.29 1.48
CA SER A 52 -9.37 -23.02 0.25
C SER A 52 -8.31 -24.08 -0.03
N HIS A 53 -8.73 -25.21 -0.61
CA HIS A 53 -7.81 -26.27 -1.02
C HIS A 53 -6.73 -25.71 -1.94
N TRP A 54 -5.49 -26.08 -1.66
CA TRP A 54 -4.37 -25.72 -2.52
C TRP A 54 -4.47 -26.46 -3.85
N HIS A 55 -4.38 -25.73 -4.96
CA HIS A 55 -4.31 -26.30 -6.32
C HIS A 55 -5.43 -27.31 -6.69
N LYS A 56 -6.60 -27.22 -6.02
CA LYS A 56 -7.69 -28.19 -6.21
C LYS A 56 -7.26 -29.66 -6.01
N MET A 57 -6.24 -29.92 -5.18
CA MET A 57 -5.83 -31.27 -4.78
C MET A 57 -6.84 -31.95 -3.83
N GLY A 58 -8.11 -31.53 -3.87
CA GLY A 58 -9.14 -32.03 -3.00
C GLY A 58 -9.63 -33.38 -3.50
N GLU A 59 -9.42 -34.43 -2.72
CA GLU A 59 -10.00 -35.74 -3.01
C GLU A 59 -11.45 -35.79 -2.51
N GLY A 60 -12.32 -36.39 -3.31
CA GLY A 60 -13.70 -36.63 -2.92
C GLY A 60 -13.80 -37.84 -1.98
N TYR A 61 -14.64 -37.74 -0.96
CA TYR A 61 -14.84 -38.80 0.05
C TYR A 61 -15.40 -40.13 -0.51
N GLY A 62 -15.81 -40.18 -1.79
CA GLY A 62 -16.36 -41.38 -2.43
C GLY A 62 -17.85 -41.59 -2.12
N ARG A 63 -18.41 -42.73 -2.57
CA ARG A 63 -19.79 -43.16 -2.30
C ARG A 63 -19.76 -44.40 -1.39
N GLY A 64 -20.58 -44.41 -0.34
CA GLY A 64 -20.70 -45.51 0.63
C GLY A 64 -20.03 -45.21 1.99
N PHE A 65 -20.20 -46.11 2.96
CA PHE A 65 -19.58 -46.03 4.29
C PHE A 65 -18.23 -46.75 4.28
N ASP A 66 -17.18 -46.07 3.82
CA ASP A 66 -15.79 -46.54 3.87
C ASP A 66 -14.98 -45.66 4.83
N LEU A 67 -14.96 -46.06 6.10
CA LEU A 67 -14.28 -45.34 7.19
C LEU A 67 -12.77 -45.16 6.94
N PRO A 68 -12.00 -46.20 6.56
CA PRO A 68 -10.58 -46.04 6.23
C PRO A 68 -10.33 -44.99 5.14
N ARG A 69 -11.11 -45.02 4.06
CA ARG A 69 -11.00 -44.05 2.96
C ARG A 69 -11.42 -42.64 3.39
N PHE A 70 -12.44 -42.53 4.24
CA PHE A 70 -12.87 -41.24 4.76
C PHE A 70 -11.74 -40.54 5.52
N PHE A 71 -11.05 -41.26 6.42
CA PHE A 71 -9.96 -40.69 7.21
C PHE A 71 -8.75 -40.30 6.35
N SER A 72 -8.38 -41.12 5.35
CA SER A 72 -7.25 -40.78 4.47
C SER A 72 -7.52 -39.51 3.67
N VAL A 73 -8.71 -39.38 3.09
CA VAL A 73 -9.15 -38.20 2.33
C VAL A 73 -9.27 -36.96 3.23
N PHE A 74 -9.81 -37.12 4.45
CA PHE A 74 -9.91 -36.03 5.41
C PHE A 74 -8.54 -35.45 5.77
N ILE A 75 -7.58 -36.33 6.08
CA ILE A 75 -6.21 -35.92 6.43
C ILE A 75 -5.56 -35.24 5.22
N GLY A 76 -5.61 -35.85 4.03
CA GLY A 76 -5.03 -35.27 2.81
C GLY A 76 -5.58 -33.88 2.47
N ASN A 77 -6.90 -33.73 2.51
CA ASN A 77 -7.58 -32.45 2.27
C ASN A 77 -7.20 -31.39 3.32
N THR A 78 -7.07 -31.81 4.58
CA THR A 78 -6.67 -30.92 5.68
C THR A 78 -5.23 -30.43 5.49
N PHE A 79 -4.28 -31.33 5.18
CA PHE A 79 -2.90 -30.96 4.86
C PHE A 79 -2.81 -30.01 3.66
N SER A 80 -3.58 -30.27 2.60
CA SER A 80 -3.65 -29.39 1.42
C SER A 80 -4.12 -27.98 1.78
N ARG A 81 -5.15 -27.85 2.62
CA ARG A 81 -5.64 -26.54 3.10
C ARG A 81 -4.61 -25.83 3.97
N ILE A 82 -3.93 -26.54 4.86
CA ILE A 82 -2.90 -25.97 5.75
C ILE A 82 -1.72 -25.45 4.94
N LEU A 83 -1.17 -26.24 4.02
CA LEU A 83 -0.07 -25.81 3.16
C LEU A 83 -0.45 -24.56 2.35
N GLY A 84 -1.67 -24.55 1.79
CA GLY A 84 -2.17 -23.39 1.08
C GLY A 84 -2.39 -22.16 1.97
N ALA A 85 -2.86 -22.35 3.20
CA ALA A 85 -3.03 -21.27 4.16
C ALA A 85 -1.67 -20.66 4.56
N ILE A 86 -0.65 -21.50 4.80
CA ILE A 86 0.71 -21.05 5.11
C ILE A 86 1.26 -20.20 3.97
N ALA A 87 1.26 -20.73 2.74
CA ALA A 87 1.77 -20.00 1.58
C ALA A 87 1.04 -18.65 1.39
N ARG A 88 -0.30 -18.64 1.48
CA ARG A 88 -1.08 -17.39 1.34
C ARG A 88 -0.81 -16.41 2.48
N SER A 89 -0.66 -16.89 3.72
CA SER A 89 -0.40 -16.05 4.87
C SER A 89 0.93 -15.29 4.75
N VAL A 90 1.98 -15.91 4.20
CA VAL A 90 3.27 -15.25 3.95
C VAL A 90 3.11 -14.06 3.01
N PHE A 91 2.41 -14.23 1.88
CA PHE A 91 2.16 -13.14 0.94
C PHE A 91 1.29 -12.04 1.53
N ILE A 92 0.27 -12.40 2.32
CA ILE A 92 -0.57 -11.42 3.04
C ILE A 92 0.28 -10.61 4.02
N ILE A 93 1.12 -11.25 4.83
CA ILE A 93 1.96 -10.59 5.83
C ILE A 93 2.94 -9.64 5.15
N ILE A 94 3.63 -10.09 4.09
CA ILE A 94 4.55 -9.24 3.32
C ILE A 94 3.80 -8.06 2.70
N GLY A 95 2.65 -8.31 2.06
CA GLY A 95 1.84 -7.26 1.45
C GLY A 95 1.38 -6.20 2.45
N LEU A 96 0.98 -6.62 3.66
CA LEU A 96 0.60 -5.72 4.75
C LEU A 96 1.80 -4.97 5.35
N ALA A 97 2.97 -5.60 5.45
CA ALA A 97 4.19 -4.94 5.90
C ALA A 97 4.61 -3.83 4.92
N VAL A 98 4.55 -4.11 3.61
CA VAL A 98 4.80 -3.11 2.57
C VAL A 98 3.73 -2.02 2.57
N GLU A 99 2.46 -2.36 2.79
CA GLU A 99 1.37 -1.39 2.93
C GLU A 99 1.64 -0.39 4.07
N LEU A 100 2.04 -0.92 5.24
CA LEU A 100 2.40 -0.10 6.39
C LEU A 100 3.59 0.82 6.08
N PHE A 101 4.61 0.30 5.38
CA PHE A 101 5.74 1.11 4.94
C PHE A 101 5.31 2.25 4.00
N ILE A 102 4.46 1.97 3.01
CA ILE A 102 3.93 2.99 2.08
C ILE A 102 3.09 4.04 2.83
N LEU A 103 2.29 3.62 3.82
CA LEU A 103 1.54 4.54 4.70
C LEU A 103 2.49 5.50 5.42
N LEU A 104 3.51 4.97 6.09
CA LEU A 104 4.47 5.80 6.84
C LEU A 104 5.30 6.71 5.92
N ALA A 105 5.76 6.18 4.78
CA ALA A 105 6.52 6.94 3.81
C ALA A 105 5.70 8.07 3.18
N GLY A 106 4.44 7.83 2.83
CA GLY A 106 3.57 8.86 2.28
C GLY A 106 3.20 9.94 3.32
N LEU A 107 2.98 9.55 4.58
CA LEU A 107 2.77 10.51 5.67
C LEU A 107 4.02 11.38 5.88
N ALA A 108 5.21 10.77 5.90
CA ALA A 108 6.47 11.49 6.01
C ALA A 108 6.67 12.45 4.83
N ALA A 109 6.36 12.03 3.60
CA ALA A 109 6.45 12.86 2.40
C ALA A 109 5.48 14.05 2.45
N LEU A 110 4.25 13.85 2.95
CA LEU A 110 3.28 14.94 3.14
C LEU A 110 3.74 15.94 4.20
N LEU A 111 4.24 15.47 5.34
CA LEU A 111 4.78 16.33 6.39
C LEU A 111 6.00 17.11 5.88
N PHE A 112 6.90 16.44 5.15
CA PHE A 112 8.05 17.09 4.52
C PHE A 112 7.60 18.17 3.53
N TRP A 113 6.59 17.89 2.70
CA TRP A 113 6.06 18.87 1.75
C TRP A 113 5.47 20.09 2.45
N LEU A 114 4.64 19.90 3.48
CA LEU A 114 3.98 21.00 4.20
C LEU A 114 4.99 21.89 4.93
N LEU A 115 6.09 21.30 5.42
CA LEU A 115 7.16 22.02 6.12
C LEU A 115 8.22 22.58 5.17
N LEU A 116 8.13 22.32 3.86
CA LEU A 116 9.12 22.75 2.87
C LEU A 116 9.41 24.26 2.93
N PRO A 117 8.42 25.17 3.06
CA PRO A 117 8.70 26.60 3.19
C PRO A 117 9.57 26.93 4.42
N ILE A 118 9.35 26.23 5.54
CA ILE A 118 10.13 26.40 6.78
C ILE A 118 11.55 25.86 6.57
N TRP A 119 11.70 24.69 5.95
CA TRP A 119 13.01 24.12 5.65
C TRP A 119 13.86 25.05 4.77
N VAL A 120 13.25 25.67 3.76
CA VAL A 120 13.92 26.65 2.89
C VAL A 120 14.37 27.89 3.68
N LEU A 121 13.52 28.40 4.59
CA LEU A 121 13.87 29.55 5.44
C LEU A 121 15.04 29.23 6.39
N VAL A 122 14.99 28.08 7.07
CA VAL A 122 16.06 27.65 7.99
C VAL A 122 17.37 27.44 7.24
N ALA A 123 17.34 26.79 6.07
CA ALA A 123 18.52 26.58 5.24
C ALA A 123 19.12 27.91 4.77
N GLY A 124 18.29 28.87 4.33
CA GLY A 124 18.74 30.20 3.93
C GLY A 124 19.42 30.97 5.06
N LEU A 125 18.84 30.95 6.27
CA LEU A 125 19.41 31.59 7.45
C LEU A 125 20.75 30.96 7.87
N ALA A 126 20.86 29.62 7.82
CA ALA A 126 22.09 28.92 8.15
C ALA A 126 23.24 29.28 7.19
N VAL A 127 22.96 29.36 5.88
CA VAL A 127 23.95 29.78 4.88
C VAL A 127 24.37 31.24 5.10
N PHE A 128 23.41 32.13 5.36
CA PHE A 128 23.71 33.55 5.61
C PHE A 128 24.53 33.74 6.89
N GLY A 129 24.25 32.98 7.95
CA GLY A 129 25.03 32.99 9.19
C GLY A 129 26.47 32.51 9.01
N LEU A 130 26.70 31.49 8.16
CA LEU A 130 28.04 31.03 7.78
C LEU A 130 28.81 32.03 6.92
N LEU A 131 28.13 32.85 6.11
CA LEU A 131 28.77 33.88 5.27
C LEU A 131 29.20 35.13 6.05
N LEU A 132 28.69 35.32 7.27
CA LEU A 132 28.97 36.49 8.12
C LEU A 132 30.03 36.24 9.20
N VAL A 133 30.56 35.02 9.31
CA VAL A 133 31.64 34.61 10.22
C VAL A 133 32.94 34.45 9.44
#